data_AF-A0A5C7V3E6-F1
#
_entry.id   AF-A0A5C7V3E6-F1
#
_cell.length_a   1.000
_cell.length_b   1.000
_cell.length_c   1.000
_cell.angle_alpha   90.00
_cell.angle_beta   90.00
_cell.angle_gamma   90.00
#
_symmetry.space_group_name_H-M   'P 1'
#
loop_
_entity.id
_entity.type
_entity.pdbx_description
1 polymer ?
#
loop_
_entity_poly.entity_id
_entity_poly.type
_entity_poly.pdbx_seq_one_letter_code
_entity_poly.pdbx_strand_id
1 'polypeptide(L)'
;MSCRAHTIALAAVYRRSVCLVHSLSVAGLLLFCSVIAQANNSCNINDPLINFATHAVSGIGGTGITAQDSGIGGTGINDGGMGGTGTEEESIGTIKNTINDSGIGGTGIIGTITGFSSICVNHVEIQYDSDTPISINGRLSTISGLTVGQVIAVQADELDGVFIARNIAVNNTIAGPISDLKPEARQMRVLGQTIKIGQLPDDGSLSNLKTDHWVQVSGLRLADGTIVATHIESIPPAAEVTINGYVNHVDSSGFEINGTRIDYDVKSLSAELTQGSEVRIEGNWDGAYLKAQYIEIEPTRQSLGNVEHLIIEGYIHALSDNELNLNNWIVTLTPNIQMEAGNTSSGLRLNQRIQVSGRVDENQRVIAERIKVMKYESPYHPQESNGKNQIDDSETSKIGNLEDNQEVKPVQENEDDSIKDAGQDTDQGQSSGIPIEILILAVIIISALVLVLILLTQSCANRKRI
;
A
#
# COMPACT_ATOMS: atom_id res chain seq x y z
N MET A 1 -35.60 11.82 -70.54
CA MET A 1 -34.45 11.24 -69.80
C MET A 1 -33.95 12.13 -68.64
N SER A 2 -34.82 12.86 -67.92
CA SER A 2 -34.37 13.74 -66.81
C SER A 2 -35.20 13.60 -65.53
N CYS A 3 -35.63 12.38 -65.19
CA CYS A 3 -36.36 12.13 -63.93
C CYS A 3 -35.80 10.94 -63.11
N ARG A 4 -34.71 10.31 -63.58
CA ARG A 4 -34.05 9.20 -62.89
C ARG A 4 -32.74 9.58 -62.17
N ALA A 5 -32.20 10.78 -62.43
CA ALA A 5 -30.95 11.25 -61.85
C ALA A 5 -31.13 11.98 -60.49
N HIS A 6 -32.29 12.58 -60.22
CA HIS A 6 -32.52 13.34 -58.98
C HIS A 6 -32.84 12.45 -57.76
N THR A 7 -33.42 11.26 -57.96
CA THR A 7 -33.78 10.35 -56.86
C THR A 7 -32.57 9.62 -56.27
N ILE A 8 -31.52 9.42 -57.06
CA ILE A 8 -30.27 8.77 -56.62
C ILE A 8 -29.39 9.75 -55.82
N ALA A 9 -29.44 11.05 -56.14
CA ALA A 9 -28.67 12.08 -55.43
C ALA A 9 -29.20 12.34 -53.99
N LEU A 10 -30.52 12.37 -53.78
CA LEU A 10 -31.09 12.58 -52.44
C LEU A 10 -30.88 11.39 -51.49
N ALA A 11 -30.95 10.16 -52.00
CA ALA A 11 -30.72 8.96 -51.18
C ALA A 11 -29.26 8.83 -50.72
N ALA A 12 -28.30 9.26 -51.56
CA ALA A 12 -26.87 9.25 -51.22
C ALA A 12 -26.50 10.30 -50.15
N VAL A 13 -27.13 11.49 -50.19
CA VAL A 13 -26.94 12.55 -49.19
C VAL A 13 -27.59 12.15 -47.85
N TYR A 14 -28.76 11.51 -47.88
CA TYR A 14 -29.44 11.03 -46.68
C TYR A 14 -28.64 9.91 -45.98
N ARG A 15 -28.08 8.96 -46.74
CA ARG A 15 -27.28 7.86 -46.19
C ARG A 15 -25.95 8.32 -45.59
N ARG A 16 -25.32 9.35 -46.17
CA ARG A 16 -24.10 9.97 -45.61
C ARG A 16 -24.38 10.75 -44.33
N SER A 17 -25.53 11.42 -44.25
CA SER A 17 -25.91 12.22 -43.07
C SER A 17 -26.26 11.35 -41.86
N VAL A 18 -26.96 10.23 -42.07
CA VAL A 18 -27.30 9.27 -41.00
C VAL A 18 -26.06 8.52 -40.50
N CYS A 19 -25.12 8.15 -41.38
CA CYS A 19 -23.83 7.57 -40.96
C CYS A 19 -22.99 8.54 -40.14
N LEU A 20 -22.97 9.84 -40.49
CA LEU A 20 -22.20 10.84 -39.75
C LEU A 20 -22.76 11.04 -38.34
N VAL A 21 -24.09 11.12 -38.20
CA VAL A 21 -24.79 11.28 -36.91
C VAL A 21 -24.66 10.04 -36.03
N HIS A 22 -24.73 8.82 -36.60
CA HIS A 22 -24.45 7.60 -35.83
C HIS A 22 -22.97 7.51 -35.41
N SER A 23 -22.02 7.90 -36.26
CA SER A 23 -20.60 7.90 -35.90
C SER A 23 -20.25 8.89 -34.79
N LEU A 24 -20.89 10.07 -34.78
CA LEU A 24 -20.75 11.07 -33.70
C LEU A 24 -21.43 10.62 -32.40
N SER A 25 -22.54 9.89 -32.47
CA SER A 25 -23.23 9.36 -31.29
C SER A 25 -22.47 8.21 -30.63
N VAL A 26 -21.82 7.33 -31.42
CA VAL A 26 -20.97 6.24 -30.89
C VAL A 26 -19.65 6.80 -30.35
N ALA A 27 -19.06 7.80 -31.02
CA ALA A 27 -17.89 8.49 -30.49
C ALA A 27 -18.20 9.25 -29.19
N GLY A 28 -19.37 9.89 -29.09
CA GLY A 28 -19.85 10.50 -27.85
C GLY A 28 -20.08 9.48 -26.73
N LEU A 29 -20.72 8.33 -27.02
CA LEU A 29 -20.96 7.29 -26.03
C LEU A 29 -19.65 6.62 -25.56
N LEU A 30 -18.63 6.49 -26.43
CA LEU A 30 -17.28 6.04 -26.06
C LEU A 30 -16.48 7.10 -25.28
N LEU A 31 -16.72 8.39 -25.55
CA LEU A 31 -16.16 9.52 -24.76
C LEU A 31 -16.85 9.69 -23.40
N PHE A 32 -18.11 9.27 -23.23
CA PHE A 32 -18.80 9.26 -21.94
C PHE A 32 -18.56 7.97 -21.14
N CYS A 33 -18.32 6.82 -21.78
CA CYS A 33 -17.88 5.60 -21.10
C CYS A 33 -16.44 5.65 -20.57
N SER A 34 -15.62 6.59 -21.04
CA SER A 34 -14.25 6.78 -20.54
C SER A 34 -14.17 7.68 -19.30
N VAL A 35 -15.29 8.24 -18.82
CA VAL A 35 -15.31 9.19 -17.69
C VAL A 35 -15.81 8.55 -16.38
N ILE A 36 -16.23 7.28 -16.36
CA ILE A 36 -16.74 6.62 -15.12
C ILE A 36 -15.93 5.37 -14.72
N ALA A 37 -14.64 5.30 -15.06
CA ALA A 37 -13.80 4.19 -14.60
C ALA A 37 -12.36 4.64 -14.33
N GLN A 38 -12.21 5.61 -13.44
CA GLN A 38 -10.96 5.84 -12.72
C GLN A 38 -11.38 6.19 -11.29
N ALA A 39 -11.58 5.19 -10.43
CA ALA A 39 -11.28 5.40 -9.03
C ALA A 39 -9.77 5.70 -9.01
N ASN A 40 -9.42 6.99 -9.01
CA ASN A 40 -8.02 7.38 -8.94
C ASN A 40 -7.50 6.83 -7.61
N ASN A 41 -6.63 5.83 -7.69
CA ASN A 41 -5.86 5.36 -6.55
C ASN A 41 -5.10 6.57 -6.01
N SER A 42 -5.48 7.05 -4.82
CA SER A 42 -4.99 8.32 -4.30
C SER A 42 -3.57 8.20 -3.77
N CYS A 43 -3.04 6.97 -3.69
CA CYS A 43 -1.67 6.68 -3.27
C CYS A 43 -0.64 7.30 -4.23
N ASN A 44 -0.25 8.53 -3.92
CA ASN A 44 0.70 9.33 -4.68
C ASN A 44 1.79 9.84 -3.73
N ILE A 45 2.88 10.36 -4.29
CA ILE A 45 4.11 10.75 -3.57
C ILE A 45 3.87 11.87 -2.53
N ASN A 46 2.68 12.49 -2.52
CA ASN A 46 2.31 13.59 -1.63
C ASN A 46 1.48 13.17 -0.41
N ASP A 47 1.23 11.87 -0.21
CA ASP A 47 0.45 11.43 0.94
C ASP A 47 1.17 11.69 2.26
N PRO A 48 0.43 12.00 3.33
CA PRO A 48 1.00 12.16 4.65
C PRO A 48 1.84 10.97 5.08
N LEU A 49 3.09 11.24 5.48
CA LEU A 49 3.97 10.23 6.07
C LEU A 49 3.70 10.01 7.57
N ILE A 50 2.86 10.85 8.16
CA ILE A 50 2.51 10.82 9.58
C ILE A 50 1.07 10.34 9.73
N ASN A 51 0.87 9.42 10.66
CA ASN A 51 -0.44 8.94 11.03
C ASN A 51 -1.16 9.96 11.93
N PHE A 52 -2.05 10.78 11.36
CA PHE A 52 -2.79 11.81 12.09
C PHE A 52 -3.80 11.27 13.11
N ALA A 53 -4.11 9.96 13.10
CA ALA A 53 -4.94 9.35 14.14
C ALA A 53 -4.29 9.41 15.54
N THR A 54 -2.98 9.68 15.62
CA THR A 54 -2.23 9.93 16.87
C THR A 54 -2.49 11.31 17.48
N HIS A 55 -3.04 12.27 16.70
CA HIS A 55 -3.21 13.67 17.11
C HIS A 55 -4.67 14.14 17.18
N ALA A 56 -5.64 13.23 17.07
CA ALA A 56 -7.04 13.54 17.29
C ALA A 56 -7.31 13.79 18.79
N VAL A 57 -7.04 15.02 19.24
CA VAL A 57 -7.71 15.56 20.43
C VAL A 57 -9.21 15.43 20.17
N SER A 58 -9.89 14.71 21.05
CA SER A 58 -11.35 14.51 21.02
C SER A 58 -12.05 15.86 20.79
N GLY A 59 -12.52 16.06 19.57
CA GLY A 59 -13.33 17.20 19.17
C GLY A 59 -14.74 17.03 19.72
N ILE A 60 -15.08 17.87 20.68
CA ILE A 60 -16.41 18.01 21.27
C ILE A 60 -17.35 18.63 20.21
N GLY A 61 -18.46 17.96 19.89
CA GLY A 61 -19.64 18.53 19.23
C GLY A 61 -20.32 17.56 18.26
N GLY A 62 -21.61 17.23 18.36
CA GLY A 62 -22.67 17.64 19.27
C GLY A 62 -24.00 16.95 18.93
N THR A 63 -24.86 16.81 19.95
CA THR A 63 -26.36 16.70 19.94
C THR A 63 -27.00 15.67 18.99
N GLY A 64 -27.71 14.62 19.40
CA GLY A 64 -28.57 14.44 20.57
C GLY A 64 -29.96 14.01 20.07
N ILE A 65 -30.33 12.74 20.26
CA ILE A 65 -31.72 12.29 20.40
C ILE A 65 -31.77 11.08 21.33
N THR A 66 -32.37 11.29 22.50
CA THR A 66 -32.81 10.27 23.45
C THR A 66 -34.25 9.88 23.13
N ALA A 67 -34.50 8.60 22.92
CA ALA A 67 -35.79 7.93 23.11
C ALA A 67 -35.45 6.49 23.52
N GLN A 68 -35.36 6.14 24.80
CA GLN A 68 -36.44 5.95 25.79
C GLN A 68 -37.45 4.88 25.35
N ASP A 69 -37.26 3.70 25.95
CA ASP A 69 -38.16 2.57 26.16
C ASP A 69 -39.32 2.34 25.17
N SER A 70 -39.32 1.16 24.55
CA SER A 70 -40.44 0.20 24.66
C SER A 70 -40.08 -1.12 23.98
N GLY A 71 -39.94 -2.18 24.77
CA GLY A 71 -40.17 -3.55 24.31
C GLY A 71 -41.68 -3.83 24.22
N ILE A 72 -42.05 -4.72 23.28
CA ILE A 72 -43.25 -5.58 23.14
C ILE A 72 -43.04 -6.22 21.74
N GLY A 73 -42.93 -7.53 21.52
CA GLY A 73 -43.77 -8.64 21.99
C GLY A 73 -44.32 -9.33 20.72
N GLY A 74 -43.94 -10.59 20.49
CA GLY A 74 -44.41 -11.39 19.35
C GLY A 74 -45.80 -12.01 19.59
N THR A 75 -46.42 -12.52 18.52
CA THR A 75 -47.17 -13.80 18.48
C THR A 75 -47.72 -14.10 17.08
N GLY A 76 -47.61 -15.37 16.67
CA GLY A 76 -48.28 -16.02 15.54
C GLY A 76 -47.37 -17.14 15.03
N ILE A 77 -47.35 -18.37 15.58
CA ILE A 77 -48.38 -19.40 15.77
C ILE A 77 -49.08 -19.81 14.45
N ASN A 78 -48.67 -21.02 13.99
CA ASN A 78 -49.15 -21.91 12.91
C ASN A 78 -48.56 -21.62 11.50
N ASP A 79 -47.92 -22.54 10.78
CA ASP A 79 -47.73 -23.98 10.94
C ASP A 79 -46.53 -24.42 10.04
N GLY A 80 -45.63 -25.26 10.56
CA GLY A 80 -44.61 -25.96 9.76
C GLY A 80 -43.19 -25.39 9.79
N GLY A 81 -42.30 -26.01 10.56
CA GLY A 81 -40.86 -25.73 10.52
C GLY A 81 -40.11 -26.41 11.65
N MET A 82 -39.56 -27.58 11.36
CA MET A 82 -39.00 -28.58 12.25
C MET A 82 -37.54 -28.30 12.65
N GLY A 83 -37.22 -28.55 13.93
CA GLY A 83 -35.88 -28.88 14.45
C GLY A 83 -34.96 -27.69 14.74
N GLY A 84 -34.23 -27.61 15.84
CA GLY A 84 -34.00 -28.51 16.96
C GLY A 84 -33.05 -27.78 17.92
N THR A 85 -33.32 -27.94 19.20
CA THR A 85 -32.64 -27.34 20.36
C THR A 85 -31.28 -27.96 20.66
N GLY A 86 -30.39 -27.16 21.25
CA GLY A 86 -29.32 -27.61 22.16
C GLY A 86 -27.96 -27.04 21.77
N THR A 87 -27.13 -26.48 22.65
CA THR A 87 -27.18 -26.31 24.11
C THR A 87 -26.12 -25.27 24.44
N GLU A 88 -26.38 -24.41 25.42
CA GLU A 88 -25.31 -23.72 26.14
C GLU A 88 -24.41 -24.77 26.79
N GLU A 89 -23.11 -24.71 26.51
CA GLU A 89 -22.08 -25.10 27.47
C GLU A 89 -21.00 -24.02 27.46
N GLU A 90 -20.83 -23.39 28.62
CA GLU A 90 -19.62 -22.67 28.97
C GLU A 90 -18.41 -23.62 28.83
N SER A 91 -17.46 -23.26 27.97
CA SER A 91 -16.07 -23.65 28.16
C SER A 91 -15.13 -22.55 27.73
N ILE A 92 -14.33 -22.16 28.72
CA ILE A 92 -13.26 -21.18 28.68
C ILE A 92 -12.22 -21.57 27.61
N GLY A 93 -11.85 -20.60 26.78
CA GLY A 93 -10.53 -20.54 26.16
C GLY A 93 -10.26 -21.47 24.99
N THR A 94 -10.89 -21.24 23.84
CA THR A 94 -10.23 -21.38 22.53
C THR A 94 -11.02 -20.53 21.53
N ILE A 95 -10.37 -19.61 20.83
CA ILE A 95 -10.98 -18.89 19.70
C ILE A 95 -11.26 -19.94 18.62
N LYS A 96 -12.46 -20.52 18.64
CA LYS A 96 -13.00 -21.23 17.49
C LYS A 96 -13.36 -20.16 16.46
N ASN A 97 -12.53 -20.11 15.44
CA ASN A 97 -12.79 -19.45 14.17
C ASN A 97 -14.17 -19.90 13.66
N THR A 98 -15.19 -19.09 13.91
CA THR A 98 -16.49 -19.24 13.25
C THR A 98 -16.24 -18.88 11.79
N ILE A 99 -15.96 -19.89 10.98
CA ILE A 99 -15.99 -19.78 9.51
C ILE A 99 -17.44 -19.46 9.17
N ASN A 100 -17.73 -18.18 9.06
CA ASN A 100 -18.93 -17.69 8.40
C ASN A 100 -18.76 -18.01 6.92
N ASP A 101 -19.52 -18.99 6.45
CA ASP A 101 -19.66 -19.39 5.05
C ASP A 101 -20.41 -18.30 4.26
N SER A 102 -19.75 -17.15 4.09
CA SER A 102 -20.24 -15.99 3.34
C SER A 102 -19.14 -15.53 2.39
N GLY A 103 -19.00 -16.24 1.26
CA GLY A 103 -18.10 -15.88 0.16
C GLY A 103 -16.63 -16.18 0.44
N ILE A 104 -16.14 -17.30 -0.10
CA ILE A 104 -14.69 -17.51 -0.28
C ILE A 104 -14.26 -16.48 -1.34
N GLY A 105 -13.87 -15.29 -0.92
CA GLY A 105 -13.59 -14.16 -1.81
C GLY A 105 -12.94 -13.03 -1.04
N GLY A 106 -11.78 -12.60 -1.51
CA GLY A 106 -11.00 -11.54 -0.88
C GLY A 106 -9.59 -11.46 -1.43
N THR A 107 -8.91 -10.36 -1.12
CA THR A 107 -7.56 -10.05 -1.57
C THR A 107 -6.64 -9.95 -0.38
N GLY A 108 -5.56 -10.72 -0.38
CA GLY A 108 -4.46 -10.54 0.56
C GLY A 108 -3.48 -9.52 0.02
N ILE A 109 -3.04 -8.59 0.86
CA ILE A 109 -2.07 -7.56 0.48
C ILE A 109 -0.89 -7.63 1.45
N ILE A 110 0.30 -7.88 0.93
CA ILE A 110 1.55 -7.94 1.70
C ILE A 110 2.48 -6.84 1.20
N GLY A 111 2.90 -5.94 2.08
CA GLY A 111 3.98 -5.02 1.75
C GLY A 111 4.07 -3.79 2.63
N THR A 112 4.76 -2.76 2.14
CA THR A 112 5.18 -1.62 2.97
C THR A 112 4.12 -0.53 3.01
N ILE A 113 3.83 0.01 4.20
CA ILE A 113 3.05 1.25 4.36
C ILE A 113 3.85 2.41 3.78
N THR A 114 3.25 3.16 2.86
CA THR A 114 3.88 4.27 2.11
C THR A 114 3.29 5.64 2.44
N GLY A 115 2.10 5.71 3.05
CA GLY A 115 1.44 6.96 3.41
C GLY A 115 0.07 6.75 4.08
N PHE A 116 -0.56 7.86 4.48
CA PHE A 116 -1.81 7.90 5.23
C PHE A 116 -2.84 8.92 4.69
N SER A 117 -3.99 8.44 4.20
CA SER A 117 -5.29 9.13 4.02
C SER A 117 -6.42 8.10 3.79
N SER A 118 -6.37 6.98 4.55
CA SER A 118 -6.46 5.56 4.09
C SER A 118 -5.03 4.96 4.09
N ILE A 119 -4.82 3.67 4.35
CA ILE A 119 -3.44 3.16 4.36
C ILE A 119 -3.01 2.87 2.93
N CYS A 120 -1.90 3.47 2.51
CA CYS A 120 -1.29 3.17 1.23
C CYS A 120 -0.27 2.06 1.39
N VAL A 121 -0.56 0.87 0.87
CA VAL A 121 0.32 -0.31 0.96
C VAL A 121 0.75 -0.69 -0.44
N ASN A 122 2.06 -0.63 -0.73
CA ASN A 122 2.56 -0.84 -2.08
C ASN A 122 1.91 0.05 -3.16
N HIS A 123 1.54 1.29 -2.80
CA HIS A 123 0.73 2.18 -3.63
C HIS A 123 -0.69 1.66 -3.92
N VAL A 124 -1.22 0.74 -3.11
CA VAL A 124 -2.64 0.35 -3.16
C VAL A 124 -3.33 1.03 -1.98
N GLU A 125 -4.37 1.79 -2.28
CA GLU A 125 -5.18 2.45 -1.27
C GLU A 125 -6.11 1.44 -0.61
N ILE A 126 -6.04 1.34 0.72
CA ILE A 126 -6.89 0.46 1.52
C ILE A 126 -7.63 1.28 2.56
N GLN A 127 -8.95 1.24 2.49
CA GLN A 127 -9.83 1.80 3.49
C GLN A 127 -9.93 0.88 4.70
N TYR A 128 -10.11 1.47 5.87
CA TYR A 128 -10.25 0.79 7.13
C TYR A 128 -10.97 1.73 8.11
N ASP A 129 -11.56 1.15 9.14
CA ASP A 129 -12.34 1.88 10.15
C ASP A 129 -11.86 1.55 11.57
N SER A 130 -12.58 2.07 12.58
CA SER A 130 -12.27 1.84 13.99
C SER A 130 -12.47 0.39 14.44
N ASP A 131 -13.28 -0.38 13.72
CA ASP A 131 -13.65 -1.75 14.07
C ASP A 131 -12.74 -2.78 13.38
N THR A 132 -11.93 -2.31 12.42
CA THR A 132 -10.93 -3.13 11.74
C THR A 132 -9.88 -3.63 12.75
N PRO A 133 -9.76 -4.95 12.98
CA PRO A 133 -8.78 -5.49 13.91
C PRO A 133 -7.36 -5.23 13.40
N ILE A 134 -6.52 -4.74 14.30
CA ILE A 134 -5.10 -4.48 14.04
C ILE A 134 -4.27 -5.28 15.05
N SER A 135 -3.23 -5.94 14.56
CA SER A 135 -2.25 -6.62 15.41
C SER A 135 -0.81 -6.21 15.06
N ILE A 136 0.06 -6.18 16.07
CA ILE A 136 1.50 -6.00 15.91
C ILE A 136 2.17 -7.20 16.58
N ASN A 137 2.91 -7.97 15.78
CA ASN A 137 3.57 -9.21 16.22
C ASN A 137 2.58 -10.16 16.94
N GLY A 138 1.35 -10.29 16.41
CA GLY A 138 0.31 -11.17 16.96
C GLY A 138 -0.46 -10.61 18.16
N ARG A 139 -0.08 -9.45 18.69
CA ARG A 139 -0.77 -8.78 19.82
C ARG A 139 -1.70 -7.70 19.30
N LEU A 140 -2.90 -7.59 19.89
CA LEU A 140 -3.87 -6.54 19.51
C LEU A 140 -3.27 -5.15 19.67
N SER A 141 -3.56 -4.29 18.70
CA SER A 141 -3.10 -2.91 18.62
C SER A 141 -4.21 -2.02 18.07
N THR A 142 -3.90 -0.74 17.89
CA THR A 142 -4.82 0.24 17.31
C THR A 142 -4.17 0.90 16.09
N ILE A 143 -4.95 1.72 15.39
CA ILE A 143 -4.50 2.55 14.27
C ILE A 143 -3.23 3.33 14.58
N SER A 144 -3.08 3.81 15.83
CA SER A 144 -1.92 4.60 16.26
C SER A 144 -0.58 3.83 16.22
N GLY A 145 -0.63 2.49 16.20
CA GLY A 145 0.56 1.65 16.07
C GLY A 145 1.05 1.48 14.62
N LEU A 146 0.26 1.91 13.63
CA LEU A 146 0.65 1.86 12.22
C LEU A 146 1.53 3.05 11.86
N THR A 147 2.66 2.78 11.21
CA THR A 147 3.66 3.78 10.82
C THR A 147 4.18 3.51 9.40
N VAL A 148 4.50 4.57 8.65
CA VAL A 148 5.14 4.44 7.32
C VAL A 148 6.44 3.63 7.44
N GLY A 149 6.64 2.74 6.47
CA GLY A 149 7.78 1.85 6.39
C GLY A 149 7.56 0.49 7.07
N GLN A 150 6.50 0.32 7.87
CA GLN A 150 6.16 -1.01 8.38
C GLN A 150 5.74 -1.94 7.25
N VAL A 151 6.15 -3.21 7.33
CA VAL A 151 5.69 -4.26 6.42
C VAL A 151 4.49 -4.95 7.07
N ILE A 152 3.37 -4.97 6.35
CA ILE A 152 2.10 -5.47 6.86
C ILE A 152 1.50 -6.54 5.96
N ALA A 153 0.63 -7.35 6.55
CA ALA A 153 -0.28 -8.26 5.87
C ALA A 153 -1.71 -7.79 6.12
N VAL A 154 -2.47 -7.59 5.05
CA VAL A 154 -3.85 -7.12 5.10
C VAL A 154 -4.75 -8.15 4.42
N GLN A 155 -5.78 -8.59 5.12
CA GLN A 155 -6.90 -9.27 4.48
C GLN A 155 -7.92 -8.19 4.10
N ALA A 156 -8.26 -8.08 2.82
CA ALA A 156 -9.18 -7.07 2.32
C ALA A 156 -10.31 -7.69 1.48
N ASP A 157 -11.44 -7.01 1.47
CA ASP A 157 -12.47 -7.16 0.44
C ASP A 157 -12.25 -6.09 -0.64
N GLU A 158 -12.61 -6.42 -1.87
CA GLU A 158 -12.59 -5.47 -2.99
C GLU A 158 -14.03 -5.18 -3.41
N LEU A 159 -14.45 -3.92 -3.33
CA LEU A 159 -15.76 -3.44 -3.73
C LEU A 159 -15.59 -2.27 -4.70
N ASP A 160 -16.06 -2.43 -5.93
CA ASP A 160 -15.98 -1.40 -6.98
C ASP A 160 -14.57 -0.81 -7.19
N GLY A 161 -13.53 -1.65 -7.05
CA GLY A 161 -12.13 -1.26 -7.21
C GLY A 161 -11.51 -0.57 -5.98
N VAL A 162 -12.22 -0.55 -4.85
CA VAL A 162 -11.75 -0.05 -3.57
C VAL A 162 -11.47 -1.22 -2.63
N PHE A 163 -10.30 -1.23 -2.01
CA PHE A 163 -9.98 -2.23 -0.98
C PHE A 163 -10.46 -1.76 0.39
N ILE A 164 -11.13 -2.65 1.13
CA ILE A 164 -11.59 -2.42 2.50
C ILE A 164 -10.96 -3.50 3.38
N ALA A 165 -10.18 -3.11 4.38
CA ALA A 165 -9.50 -4.03 5.27
C ALA A 165 -10.48 -4.74 6.22
N ARG A 166 -10.34 -6.07 6.31
CA ARG A 166 -10.96 -6.91 7.34
C ARG A 166 -10.02 -7.21 8.49
N ASN A 167 -8.71 -7.20 8.23
CA ASN A 167 -7.67 -7.43 9.23
C ASN A 167 -6.37 -6.80 8.77
N ILE A 168 -5.62 -6.20 9.70
CA ILE A 168 -4.30 -5.65 9.45
C ILE A 168 -3.32 -6.23 10.47
N ALA A 169 -2.25 -6.86 10.00
CA ALA A 169 -1.19 -7.38 10.85
C ALA A 169 0.16 -6.79 10.49
N VAL A 170 0.83 -6.17 11.45
CA VAL A 170 2.24 -5.79 11.35
C VAL A 170 3.09 -6.95 11.84
N ASN A 171 3.93 -7.48 10.96
CA ASN A 171 4.84 -8.57 11.27
C ASN A 171 6.27 -8.03 11.20
N ASN A 172 6.75 -7.43 12.30
CA ASN A 172 8.12 -6.93 12.35
C ASN A 172 9.12 -8.07 12.13
N THR A 173 10.16 -7.80 11.35
CA THR A 173 11.14 -8.81 10.96
C THR A 173 12.02 -9.22 12.14
N ILE A 174 12.39 -8.27 12.99
CA ILE A 174 13.27 -8.52 14.14
C ILE A 174 13.13 -7.45 15.21
N ALA A 175 13.20 -7.85 16.48
CA ALA A 175 13.29 -6.97 17.63
C ALA A 175 14.36 -7.49 18.60
N GLY A 176 15.36 -6.67 18.93
CA GLY A 176 16.48 -7.06 19.79
C GLY A 176 17.62 -6.05 19.84
N PRO A 177 18.70 -6.36 20.58
CA PRO A 177 19.86 -5.50 20.71
C PRO A 177 20.73 -5.49 19.44
N ILE A 178 21.28 -4.32 19.11
CA ILE A 178 22.28 -4.14 18.06
C ILE A 178 23.62 -4.71 18.54
N SER A 179 24.12 -5.74 17.86
CA SER A 179 25.42 -6.37 18.17
C SER A 179 26.59 -5.81 17.37
N ASP A 180 26.34 -5.23 16.19
CA ASP A 180 27.34 -4.57 15.34
C ASP A 180 26.66 -3.44 14.57
N LEU A 181 27.33 -2.29 14.44
CA LEU A 181 26.83 -1.14 13.69
C LEU A 181 27.96 -0.55 12.85
N LYS A 182 27.72 -0.44 11.54
CA LYS A 182 28.62 0.11 10.53
C LYS A 182 27.91 1.25 9.81
N PRO A 183 27.94 2.48 10.37
CA PRO A 183 27.22 3.63 9.80
C PRO A 183 27.63 3.92 8.35
N GLU A 184 28.93 3.88 8.06
CA GLU A 184 29.48 4.13 6.72
C GLU A 184 28.97 3.12 5.67
N ALA A 185 28.72 1.88 6.08
CA ALA A 185 28.18 0.84 5.22
C ALA A 185 26.63 0.80 5.24
N ARG A 186 25.98 1.70 6.00
CA ARG A 186 24.54 1.65 6.33
C ARG A 186 24.11 0.23 6.71
N GLN A 187 24.85 -0.40 7.61
CA GLN A 187 24.62 -1.80 7.99
C GLN A 187 24.64 -1.98 9.50
N MET A 188 23.77 -2.83 10.02
CA MET A 188 23.80 -3.27 11.41
C MET A 188 23.56 -4.77 11.53
N ARG A 189 23.85 -5.33 12.71
CA ARG A 189 23.50 -6.71 13.07
C ARG A 189 22.64 -6.74 14.32
N VAL A 190 21.60 -7.56 14.29
CA VAL A 190 20.66 -7.79 15.40
C VAL A 190 20.37 -9.30 15.41
N LEU A 191 20.53 -9.96 16.57
CA LEU A 191 20.38 -11.43 16.74
C LEU A 191 21.11 -12.29 15.69
N GLY A 192 22.27 -11.84 15.21
CA GLY A 192 23.04 -12.53 14.16
C GLY A 192 22.61 -12.25 12.71
N GLN A 193 21.45 -11.61 12.51
CA GLN A 193 20.96 -11.18 11.19
C GLN A 193 21.75 -9.99 10.68
N THR A 194 21.94 -9.91 9.35
CA THR A 194 22.46 -8.70 8.70
C THR A 194 21.31 -7.82 8.24
N ILE A 195 21.36 -6.54 8.61
CA ILE A 195 20.37 -5.54 8.23
C ILE A 195 21.07 -4.44 7.44
N LYS A 196 20.64 -4.24 6.20
CA LYS A 196 20.97 -3.06 5.40
C LYS A 196 19.94 -1.98 5.71
N ILE A 197 20.43 -0.85 6.19
CA ILE A 197 19.64 0.34 6.45
C ILE A 197 19.41 1.03 5.11
N GLY A 198 18.26 0.76 4.48
CA GLY A 198 17.83 1.49 3.29
C GLY A 198 17.61 2.98 3.61
N GLN A 199 17.39 3.82 2.60
CA GLN A 199 16.98 5.22 2.83
C GLN A 199 15.59 5.21 3.47
N LEU A 200 15.51 5.56 4.75
CA LEU A 200 14.28 5.56 5.53
C LEU A 200 13.57 6.91 5.37
N PRO A 201 12.22 6.96 5.54
CA PRO A 201 11.47 8.22 5.53
C PRO A 201 11.96 9.22 6.59
N ASP A 202 12.48 8.72 7.71
CA ASP A 202 13.08 9.50 8.79
C ASP A 202 14.52 8.99 9.06
N ASP A 203 15.45 9.39 8.19
CA ASP A 203 16.88 9.07 8.35
C ASP A 203 17.49 9.75 9.61
N GLY A 204 16.79 10.68 10.27
CA GLY A 204 17.23 11.34 11.50
C GLY A 204 17.33 10.41 12.70
N SER A 205 16.43 9.42 12.79
CA SER A 205 16.38 8.39 13.84
C SER A 205 17.66 7.52 13.90
N LEU A 206 18.37 7.39 12.76
CA LEU A 206 19.57 6.55 12.65
C LEU A 206 20.79 7.15 13.35
N SER A 207 20.85 8.48 13.48
CA SER A 207 22.02 9.20 14.02
C SER A 207 22.33 8.86 15.49
N ASN A 208 21.33 8.35 16.22
CA ASN A 208 21.44 8.00 17.63
C ASN A 208 21.61 6.50 17.90
N LEU A 209 21.61 5.67 16.85
CA LEU A 209 21.79 4.22 17.00
C LEU A 209 23.24 3.89 17.39
N LYS A 210 23.38 2.95 18.32
CA LYS A 210 24.65 2.44 18.82
C LYS A 210 24.51 0.95 19.10
N THR A 211 25.63 0.27 19.26
CA THR A 211 25.63 -1.10 19.81
C THR A 211 24.94 -1.12 21.17
N ASP A 212 24.33 -2.25 21.51
CA ASP A 212 23.51 -2.51 22.70
C ASP A 212 22.19 -1.73 22.79
N HIS A 213 21.94 -0.74 21.92
CA HIS A 213 20.60 -0.19 21.77
C HIS A 213 19.66 -1.26 21.21
N TRP A 214 18.44 -1.24 21.71
CA TRP A 214 17.38 -2.12 21.23
C TRP A 214 16.59 -1.45 20.12
N VAL A 215 16.31 -2.24 19.10
CA VAL A 215 15.54 -1.79 17.93
C VAL A 215 14.48 -2.80 17.55
N GLN A 216 13.39 -2.29 17.00
CA GLN A 216 12.40 -3.03 16.24
C GLN A 216 12.54 -2.66 14.77
N VAL A 217 12.58 -3.65 13.88
CA VAL A 217 12.84 -3.47 12.46
C VAL A 217 11.77 -4.14 11.64
N SER A 218 11.14 -3.37 10.75
CA SER A 218 10.40 -3.89 9.60
C SER A 218 11.29 -3.84 8.38
N GLY A 219 11.20 -4.86 7.53
CA GLY A 219 11.95 -4.91 6.29
C GLY A 219 11.64 -6.12 5.43
N LEU A 220 12.19 -6.11 4.22
CA LEU A 220 12.06 -7.17 3.24
C LEU A 220 13.40 -7.88 3.08
N ARG A 221 13.39 -9.21 2.93
CA ARG A 221 14.63 -9.99 2.81
C ARG A 221 15.09 -10.07 1.36
N LEU A 222 16.40 -9.95 1.15
CA LEU A 222 17.08 -10.35 -0.08
C LEU A 222 17.22 -11.88 -0.13
N ALA A 223 17.61 -12.40 -1.30
CA ALA A 223 17.84 -13.83 -1.53
C ALA A 223 18.94 -14.42 -0.62
N ASP A 224 19.88 -13.60 -0.15
CA ASP A 224 20.95 -14.01 0.76
C ASP A 224 20.55 -13.97 2.25
N GLY A 225 19.28 -13.63 2.54
CA GLY A 225 18.76 -13.50 3.89
C GLY A 225 18.96 -12.11 4.50
N THR A 226 19.73 -11.20 3.88
CA THR A 226 19.90 -9.82 4.36
C THR A 226 18.56 -9.11 4.42
N ILE A 227 18.27 -8.46 5.55
CA ILE A 227 17.07 -7.64 5.72
C ILE A 227 17.36 -6.25 5.17
N VAL A 228 16.60 -5.79 4.18
CA VAL A 228 16.56 -4.37 3.78
C VAL A 228 15.50 -3.68 4.65
N ALA A 229 15.94 -2.88 5.60
CA ALA A 229 15.05 -2.19 6.53
C ALA A 229 14.22 -1.15 5.79
N THR A 230 12.91 -1.17 6.05
CA THR A 230 11.93 -0.18 5.58
C THR A 230 11.44 0.71 6.72
N HIS A 231 11.60 0.26 7.97
CA HIS A 231 11.37 1.05 9.17
C HIS A 231 12.26 0.54 10.32
N ILE A 232 12.82 1.46 11.10
CA ILE A 232 13.63 1.17 12.29
C ILE A 232 13.15 2.07 13.42
N GLU A 233 12.76 1.44 14.52
CA GLU A 233 12.30 2.09 15.75
C GLU A 233 13.25 1.72 16.89
N SER A 234 13.65 2.71 17.69
CA SER A 234 14.35 2.42 18.95
C SER A 234 13.32 2.04 20.02
N ILE A 235 13.54 0.92 20.69
CA ILE A 235 12.64 0.39 21.71
C ILE A 235 13.38 0.22 23.04
N PRO A 236 12.67 0.19 24.19
CA PRO A 236 13.29 -0.16 25.46
C PRO A 236 13.81 -1.61 25.46
N PRO A 237 14.86 -1.92 26.25
CA PRO A 237 15.28 -3.29 26.46
C PRO A 237 14.16 -4.18 27.00
N ALA A 238 14.08 -5.42 26.50
CA ALA A 238 13.12 -6.42 26.94
C ALA A 238 13.83 -7.70 27.40
N ALA A 239 13.11 -8.56 28.12
CA ALA A 239 13.62 -9.88 28.51
C ALA A 239 13.69 -10.84 27.31
N GLU A 240 12.75 -10.69 26.38
CA GLU A 240 12.60 -11.55 25.21
C GLU A 240 12.84 -10.75 23.93
N VAL A 241 13.42 -11.44 22.94
CA VAL A 241 13.63 -10.93 21.60
C VAL A 241 12.62 -11.56 20.65
N THR A 242 12.39 -10.93 19.51
CA THR A 242 11.51 -11.47 18.47
C THR A 242 12.27 -11.59 17.15
N ILE A 243 12.08 -12.70 16.44
CA ILE A 243 12.53 -12.84 15.06
C ILE A 243 11.42 -13.43 14.21
N ASN A 244 11.20 -12.83 13.04
CA ASN A 244 10.35 -13.37 11.98
C ASN A 244 11.21 -13.68 10.75
N GLY A 245 10.99 -14.85 10.17
CA GLY A 245 11.64 -15.26 8.93
C GLY A 245 11.34 -16.69 8.56
N TYR A 246 12.08 -17.18 7.56
CA TYR A 246 11.90 -18.52 7.03
C TYR A 246 12.99 -19.45 7.54
N VAL A 247 12.60 -20.68 7.83
CA VAL A 247 13.50 -21.76 8.22
C VAL A 247 14.38 -22.14 7.03
N ASN A 248 15.70 -21.88 7.09
CA ASN A 248 16.63 -22.21 6.01
C ASN A 248 17.35 -23.56 6.23
N HIS A 249 17.40 -24.04 7.47
CA HIS A 249 18.01 -25.32 7.82
C HIS A 249 17.37 -25.91 9.08
N VAL A 250 17.15 -27.22 9.11
CA VAL A 250 16.63 -27.97 10.27
C VAL A 250 17.56 -29.14 10.55
N ASP A 251 17.91 -29.36 11.82
CA ASP A 251 18.67 -30.54 12.25
C ASP A 251 18.18 -31.05 13.61
N SER A 252 18.89 -32.03 14.18
CA SER A 252 18.48 -32.71 15.42
C SER A 252 18.50 -31.85 16.67
N SER A 253 19.13 -30.66 16.63
CA SER A 253 19.34 -29.79 17.78
C SER A 253 18.64 -28.44 17.67
N GLY A 254 17.82 -28.24 16.64
CA GLY A 254 17.25 -26.92 16.37
C GLY A 254 17.01 -26.67 14.89
N PHE A 255 16.76 -25.40 14.58
CA PHE A 255 16.71 -24.91 13.21
C PHE A 255 17.36 -23.54 13.12
N GLU A 256 17.55 -23.07 11.90
CA GLU A 256 18.13 -21.77 11.62
C GLU A 256 17.13 -20.88 10.87
N ILE A 257 17.21 -19.58 11.15
CA ILE A 257 16.60 -18.52 10.36
C ILE A 257 17.74 -17.60 9.92
N ASN A 258 18.20 -17.70 8.67
CA ASN A 258 19.17 -16.76 8.06
C ASN A 258 20.35 -16.37 8.97
N GLY A 259 21.05 -17.35 9.55
CA GLY A 259 22.20 -17.17 10.44
C GLY A 259 21.87 -17.10 11.94
N THR A 260 20.61 -16.96 12.33
CA THR A 260 20.19 -17.04 13.74
C THR A 260 19.86 -18.48 14.08
N ARG A 261 20.59 -19.05 15.03
CA ARG A 261 20.33 -20.40 15.51
C ARG A 261 19.23 -20.40 16.56
N ILE A 262 18.22 -21.25 16.37
CA ILE A 262 17.09 -21.41 17.28
C ILE A 262 17.23 -22.72 18.04
N ASP A 263 17.29 -22.63 19.37
CA ASP A 263 17.15 -23.77 20.29
C ASP A 263 15.69 -23.84 20.74
N TYR A 264 15.10 -25.02 20.66
CA TYR A 264 13.69 -25.24 21.01
C TYR A 264 13.46 -26.65 21.53
N ASP A 265 12.49 -26.82 22.41
CA ASP A 265 12.04 -28.15 22.81
C ASP A 265 11.07 -28.70 21.73
N VAL A 266 11.54 -29.70 20.97
CA VAL A 266 10.76 -30.36 19.92
C VAL A 266 9.40 -30.88 20.41
N LYS A 267 9.29 -31.23 21.70
CA LYS A 267 8.03 -31.70 22.29
C LYS A 267 6.98 -30.59 22.45
N SER A 268 7.39 -29.33 22.35
CA SER A 268 6.52 -28.16 22.51
C SER A 268 5.88 -27.70 21.19
N LEU A 269 6.24 -28.30 20.06
CA LEU A 269 5.64 -27.99 18.75
C LEU A 269 4.56 -29.01 18.38
N SER A 270 3.38 -28.49 18.04
CA SER A 270 2.24 -29.27 17.58
C SER A 270 2.27 -29.56 16.07
N ALA A 271 3.11 -28.86 15.30
CA ALA A 271 3.22 -28.98 13.85
C ALA A 271 4.68 -29.16 13.43
N GLU A 272 4.89 -29.87 12.31
CA GLU A 272 6.21 -30.15 11.76
C GLU A 272 6.82 -28.87 11.17
N LEU A 273 7.97 -28.44 11.70
CA LEU A 273 8.78 -27.39 11.11
C LEU A 273 9.56 -27.97 9.93
N THR A 274 9.36 -27.40 8.75
CA THR A 274 10.06 -27.80 7.53
C THR A 274 10.89 -26.65 6.99
N GLN A 275 11.90 -26.96 6.18
CA GLN A 275 12.63 -25.92 5.46
C GLN A 275 11.65 -25.13 4.59
N GLY A 276 11.73 -23.80 4.67
CA GLY A 276 10.83 -22.88 3.99
C GLY A 276 9.63 -22.44 4.84
N SER A 277 9.33 -23.07 5.98
CA SER A 277 8.26 -22.57 6.86
C SER A 277 8.55 -21.16 7.35
N GLU A 278 7.57 -20.25 7.26
CA GLU A 278 7.61 -18.95 7.94
C GLU A 278 7.37 -19.16 9.43
N VAL A 279 8.16 -18.51 10.27
CA VAL A 279 8.01 -18.59 11.72
C VAL A 279 8.25 -17.25 12.39
N ARG A 280 7.45 -16.95 13.42
CA ARG A 280 7.71 -15.92 14.42
C ARG A 280 8.13 -16.59 15.72
N ILE A 281 9.30 -16.20 16.22
CA ILE A 281 9.89 -16.75 17.44
C ILE A 281 9.99 -15.64 18.49
N GLU A 282 9.47 -15.88 19.69
CA GLU A 282 9.74 -15.07 20.89
C GLU A 282 10.55 -15.93 21.88
N GLY A 283 11.60 -15.36 22.46
CA GLY A 283 12.53 -16.14 23.28
C GLY A 283 13.64 -15.33 23.94
N ASN A 284 14.50 -16.01 24.70
CA ASN A 284 15.69 -15.42 25.30
C ASN A 284 16.89 -15.54 24.36
N TRP A 285 17.59 -14.43 24.13
CA TRP A 285 18.82 -14.40 23.35
C TRP A 285 20.06 -14.44 24.26
N ASP A 286 20.97 -15.38 24.04
CA ASP A 286 22.19 -15.52 24.85
C ASP A 286 23.46 -14.92 24.19
N GLY A 287 23.32 -14.35 22.99
CA GLY A 287 24.43 -13.84 22.18
C GLY A 287 24.80 -14.75 20.99
N ALA A 288 24.37 -16.01 20.99
CA ALA A 288 24.64 -16.99 19.93
C ALA A 288 23.40 -17.78 19.50
N TYR A 289 22.53 -18.14 20.44
CA TYR A 289 21.32 -18.92 20.24
C TYR A 289 20.10 -18.17 20.77
N LEU A 290 18.98 -18.28 20.06
CA LEU A 290 17.67 -17.89 20.55
C LEU A 290 17.00 -19.11 21.16
N LYS A 291 16.85 -19.12 22.48
CA LYS A 291 16.06 -20.13 23.17
C LYS A 291 14.58 -19.77 23.05
N ALA A 292 13.88 -20.47 22.15
CA ALA A 292 12.49 -20.24 21.85
C ALA A 292 11.59 -20.58 23.04
N GLN A 293 10.70 -19.65 23.39
CA GLN A 293 9.62 -19.87 24.36
C GLN A 293 8.26 -19.92 23.66
N TYR A 294 8.11 -19.17 22.57
CA TYR A 294 6.92 -19.17 21.74
C TYR A 294 7.33 -19.27 20.27
N ILE A 295 6.66 -20.16 19.54
CA ILE A 295 6.85 -20.38 18.11
C ILE A 295 5.49 -20.34 17.45
N GLU A 296 5.33 -19.41 16.52
CA GLU A 296 4.15 -19.31 15.68
C GLU A 296 4.52 -19.58 14.23
N ILE A 297 3.77 -20.46 13.58
CA ILE A 297 4.04 -20.95 12.23
C ILE A 297 3.12 -20.24 11.24
N GLU A 298 3.69 -19.75 10.14
CA GLU A 298 3.00 -19.04 9.07
C GLU A 298 2.19 -17.82 9.54
N PRO A 299 2.74 -16.92 10.38
CA PRO A 299 2.01 -15.78 10.93
C PRO A 299 1.42 -14.87 9.83
N THR A 300 2.07 -14.74 8.67
CA THR A 300 1.53 -13.95 7.56
C THR A 300 0.32 -14.65 6.94
N ARG A 301 0.38 -15.96 6.68
CA ARG A 301 -0.77 -16.70 6.15
C ARG A 301 -1.95 -16.70 7.12
N GLN A 302 -1.68 -16.87 8.42
CA GLN A 302 -2.73 -16.80 9.45
C GLN A 302 -3.43 -15.43 9.45
N SER A 303 -2.67 -14.35 9.24
CA SER A 303 -3.21 -12.99 9.18
C SER A 303 -4.05 -12.71 7.93
N LEU A 304 -3.71 -13.35 6.80
CA LEU A 304 -4.45 -13.20 5.55
C LEU A 304 -5.69 -14.09 5.49
N GLY A 305 -5.67 -15.24 6.16
CA GLY A 305 -6.68 -16.29 6.00
C GLY A 305 -6.69 -16.85 4.58
N ASN A 306 -7.84 -17.34 4.14
CA ASN A 306 -8.02 -17.80 2.77
C ASN A 306 -8.38 -16.62 1.87
N VAL A 307 -7.57 -16.38 0.84
CA VAL A 307 -7.77 -15.31 -0.14
C VAL A 307 -7.67 -15.88 -1.56
N GLU A 308 -8.41 -15.28 -2.48
CA GLU A 308 -8.42 -15.70 -3.90
C GLU A 308 -7.39 -14.93 -4.73
N HIS A 309 -7.12 -13.69 -4.35
CA HIS A 309 -6.12 -12.83 -4.98
C HIS A 309 -5.08 -12.39 -3.97
N LEU A 310 -3.87 -12.14 -4.46
CA LEU A 310 -2.76 -11.69 -3.65
C LEU A 310 -2.01 -10.56 -4.35
N ILE A 311 -1.69 -9.50 -3.60
CA ILE A 311 -0.83 -8.39 -4.00
C ILE A 311 0.38 -8.40 -3.06
N ILE A 312 1.55 -8.80 -3.56
CA ILE A 312 2.76 -8.96 -2.75
C ILE A 312 3.85 -8.02 -3.23
N GLU A 313 4.45 -7.30 -2.30
CA GLU A 313 5.75 -6.66 -2.49
C GLU A 313 6.88 -7.51 -1.89
N GLY A 314 7.99 -7.61 -2.61
CA GLY A 314 9.19 -8.28 -2.11
C GLY A 314 10.37 -8.19 -3.07
N TYR A 315 11.47 -8.80 -2.67
CA TYR A 315 12.62 -9.03 -3.54
C TYR A 315 12.54 -10.41 -4.19
N ILE A 316 13.01 -10.54 -5.43
CA ILE A 316 13.12 -11.84 -6.10
C ILE A 316 14.22 -12.68 -5.45
N HIS A 317 13.84 -13.83 -4.88
CA HIS A 317 14.73 -14.81 -4.23
C HIS A 317 15.22 -15.90 -5.19
N ALA A 318 14.42 -16.24 -6.18
CA ALA A 318 14.77 -17.17 -7.25
C ALA A 318 13.99 -16.81 -8.52
N LEU A 319 14.58 -17.12 -9.68
CA LEU A 319 13.97 -16.86 -10.98
C LEU A 319 14.29 -18.00 -11.94
N SER A 320 13.28 -18.41 -12.70
CA SER A 320 13.33 -19.30 -13.85
C SER A 320 12.47 -18.72 -14.98
N ASP A 321 12.39 -19.42 -16.11
CA ASP A 321 11.64 -18.91 -17.27
C ASP A 321 10.14 -18.72 -16.98
N ASN A 322 9.55 -19.61 -16.18
CA ASN A 322 8.10 -19.65 -15.93
C ASN A 322 7.73 -19.44 -14.47
N GLU A 323 8.70 -19.28 -13.58
CA GLU A 323 8.45 -19.13 -12.15
C GLU A 323 9.47 -18.21 -11.51
N LEU A 324 9.01 -17.44 -10.52
CA LEU A 324 9.89 -16.73 -9.60
C LEU A 324 9.44 -16.99 -8.16
N ASN A 325 10.33 -16.72 -7.22
CA ASN A 325 10.02 -16.74 -5.81
C ASN A 325 10.15 -15.31 -5.23
N LEU A 326 9.11 -14.80 -4.58
CA LEU A 326 9.21 -13.68 -3.66
C LEU A 326 9.08 -14.18 -2.24
N ASN A 327 10.16 -14.08 -1.46
CA ASN A 327 10.24 -14.64 -0.12
C ASN A 327 10.03 -16.17 -0.12
N ASN A 328 8.82 -16.65 0.19
CA ASN A 328 8.43 -18.05 0.06
C ASN A 328 7.13 -18.23 -0.75
N TRP A 329 6.74 -17.20 -1.49
CA TRP A 329 5.60 -17.27 -2.42
C TRP A 329 6.11 -17.64 -3.80
N ILE A 330 5.69 -18.82 -4.26
CA ILE A 330 5.99 -19.26 -5.62
C ILE A 330 5.01 -18.59 -6.57
N VAL A 331 5.56 -17.83 -7.51
CA VAL A 331 4.81 -17.07 -8.50
C VAL A 331 5.01 -17.70 -9.87
N THR A 332 3.92 -18.14 -10.49
CA THR A 332 3.92 -18.66 -11.86
C THR A 332 3.80 -17.50 -12.85
N LEU A 333 4.73 -17.45 -13.80
CA LEU A 333 4.78 -16.46 -14.88
C LEU A 333 4.03 -16.98 -16.10
N THR A 334 2.99 -16.26 -16.51
CA THR A 334 2.19 -16.56 -17.70
C THR A 334 2.60 -15.67 -18.88
N PRO A 335 2.37 -16.07 -20.14
CA PRO A 335 2.70 -15.22 -21.30
C PRO A 335 1.93 -13.90 -21.36
N ASN A 336 0.80 -13.80 -20.66
CA ASN A 336 -0.11 -12.65 -20.66
C ASN A 336 0.00 -11.75 -19.42
N ILE A 337 1.09 -11.87 -18.64
CA ILE A 337 1.35 -10.95 -17.52
C ILE A 337 1.40 -9.51 -18.02
N GLN A 338 0.69 -8.63 -17.34
CA GLN A 338 0.81 -7.20 -17.53
C GLN A 338 2.08 -6.69 -16.85
N MET A 339 3.04 -6.21 -17.65
CA MET A 339 4.24 -5.55 -17.15
C MET A 339 4.04 -4.03 -17.19
N GLU A 340 4.67 -3.31 -16.26
CA GLU A 340 4.79 -1.85 -16.37
C GLU A 340 5.55 -1.45 -17.65
N ALA A 341 5.18 -0.31 -18.24
CA ALA A 341 5.73 0.17 -19.51
C ALA A 341 7.27 0.21 -19.48
N GLY A 342 7.90 -0.45 -20.47
CA GLY A 342 9.35 -0.54 -20.60
C GLY A 342 10.00 -1.71 -19.87
N ASN A 343 9.24 -2.51 -19.12
CA ASN A 343 9.73 -3.73 -18.49
C ASN A 343 9.23 -4.99 -19.21
N THR A 344 10.04 -6.06 -19.16
CA THR A 344 9.65 -7.40 -19.62
C THR A 344 9.90 -8.41 -18.50
N SER A 345 9.17 -9.53 -18.49
CA SER A 345 9.38 -10.62 -17.52
C SER A 345 10.81 -11.18 -17.63
N SER A 346 11.38 -11.26 -18.83
CA SER A 346 12.78 -11.63 -19.07
C SER A 346 13.79 -10.61 -18.54
N GLY A 347 13.35 -9.39 -18.24
CA GLY A 347 14.16 -8.33 -17.65
C GLY A 347 14.33 -8.45 -16.13
N LEU A 348 13.57 -9.34 -15.48
CA LEU A 348 13.61 -9.53 -14.03
C LEU A 348 14.97 -10.09 -13.57
N ARG A 349 15.42 -9.70 -12.38
CA ARG A 349 16.72 -10.09 -11.81
C ARG A 349 16.57 -10.49 -10.35
N LEU A 350 17.48 -11.35 -9.88
CA LEU A 350 17.63 -11.66 -8.46
C LEU A 350 17.82 -10.38 -7.64
N ASN A 351 17.23 -10.32 -6.44
CA ASN A 351 17.27 -9.16 -5.55
C ASN A 351 16.68 -7.87 -6.15
N GLN A 352 15.85 -7.97 -7.19
CA GLN A 352 15.06 -6.83 -7.67
C GLN A 352 13.76 -6.74 -6.87
N ARG A 353 13.44 -5.54 -6.37
CA ARG A 353 12.17 -5.28 -5.67
C ARG A 353 11.05 -5.16 -6.70
N ILE A 354 10.02 -5.96 -6.54
CA ILE A 354 8.84 -5.95 -7.41
C ILE A 354 7.57 -6.02 -6.57
N GLN A 355 6.46 -5.62 -7.18
CA GLN A 355 5.11 -5.93 -6.74
C GLN A 355 4.50 -6.91 -7.74
N VAL A 356 3.88 -7.97 -7.23
CA VAL A 356 3.13 -8.95 -8.01
C VAL A 356 1.68 -8.93 -7.57
N SER A 357 0.74 -8.88 -8.52
CA SER A 357 -0.65 -9.20 -8.27
C SER A 357 -1.08 -10.42 -9.08
N GLY A 358 -1.89 -11.28 -8.49
CA GLY A 358 -2.42 -12.45 -9.18
C GLY A 358 -3.35 -13.31 -8.35
N ARG A 359 -3.85 -14.38 -8.96
CA ARG A 359 -4.72 -15.37 -8.32
C ARG A 359 -3.92 -16.40 -7.52
N VAL A 360 -4.45 -16.81 -6.37
CA VAL A 360 -3.91 -17.92 -5.58
C VAL A 360 -4.56 -19.23 -6.05
N ASP A 361 -3.75 -20.23 -6.37
CA ASP A 361 -4.23 -21.56 -6.75
C ASP A 361 -4.43 -22.48 -5.53
N GLU A 362 -4.97 -23.68 -5.76
CA GLU A 362 -5.22 -24.69 -4.71
C GLU A 362 -3.93 -25.11 -3.95
N ASN A 363 -2.76 -24.96 -4.58
CA ASN A 363 -1.45 -25.26 -4.00
C ASN A 363 -0.80 -24.04 -3.34
N GLN A 364 -1.55 -22.94 -3.17
CA GLN A 364 -1.07 -21.69 -2.57
C GLN A 364 0.06 -21.04 -3.39
N ARG A 365 0.09 -21.27 -4.70
CA ARG A 365 0.98 -20.58 -5.64
C ARG A 365 0.22 -19.40 -6.24
N VAL A 366 0.96 -18.36 -6.61
CA VAL A 366 0.38 -17.16 -7.22
C VAL A 366 0.52 -17.24 -8.73
N ILE A 367 -0.58 -17.29 -9.46
CA ILE A 367 -0.58 -17.12 -10.92
C ILE A 367 -0.54 -15.63 -11.21
N ALA A 368 0.63 -15.14 -11.63
CA ALA A 368 0.83 -13.70 -11.84
C ALA A 368 -0.06 -13.17 -12.97
N GLU A 369 -0.72 -12.06 -12.69
CA GLU A 369 -1.51 -11.30 -13.66
C GLU A 369 -0.84 -9.97 -14.00
N ARG A 370 -0.15 -9.35 -13.03
CA ARG A 370 0.61 -8.11 -13.22
C ARG A 370 1.86 -8.09 -12.37
N ILE A 371 2.94 -7.54 -12.93
CA ILE A 371 4.20 -7.30 -12.23
C ILE A 371 4.63 -5.85 -12.45
N LYS A 372 4.85 -5.13 -11.34
CA LYS A 372 5.45 -3.79 -11.32
C LYS A 372 6.87 -3.88 -10.78
N VAL A 373 7.83 -3.27 -11.47
CA VAL A 373 9.19 -3.11 -10.94
C VAL A 373 9.19 -1.90 -10.03
N MET A 374 9.49 -2.10 -8.75
CA MET A 374 9.47 -1.02 -7.79
C MET A 374 10.75 -0.21 -7.96
N LYS A 375 10.63 0.96 -8.59
CA LYS A 375 11.69 1.98 -8.52
C LYS A 375 11.59 2.65 -7.17
N TYR A 376 12.73 2.93 -6.56
CA TYR A 376 12.77 3.74 -5.35
C TYR A 376 12.39 5.18 -5.74
N GLU A 377 11.18 5.60 -5.39
CA GLU A 377 10.75 7.00 -5.46
C GLU A 377 10.96 7.59 -4.07
N SER A 378 12.00 8.43 -3.92
CA SER A 378 12.21 9.16 -2.67
C SER A 378 11.08 10.18 -2.50
N PRO A 379 10.39 10.22 -1.35
CA PRO A 379 9.45 11.30 -1.02
C PRO A 379 10.12 12.67 -0.88
N TYR A 380 11.47 12.73 -0.86
CA TYR A 380 12.23 13.95 -0.66
C TYR A 380 12.97 14.34 -1.95
N HIS A 381 12.37 15.26 -2.71
CA HIS A 381 13.13 16.13 -3.60
C HIS A 381 13.33 17.45 -2.86
N PRO A 382 14.55 17.80 -2.39
CA PRO A 382 14.85 19.20 -2.16
C PRO A 382 14.60 19.89 -3.51
N GLN A 383 13.66 20.83 -3.53
CA GLN A 383 13.52 21.75 -4.64
C GLN A 383 14.88 22.43 -4.81
N GLU A 384 15.68 21.98 -5.78
CA GLU A 384 16.76 22.79 -6.32
C GLU A 384 16.07 24.02 -6.91
N SER A 385 15.99 25.07 -6.10
CA SER A 385 15.74 26.42 -6.56
C SER A 385 16.77 26.69 -7.64
N ASN A 386 16.33 26.60 -8.88
CA ASN A 386 17.01 27.04 -10.09
C ASN A 386 17.22 28.57 -10.00
N GLY A 387 18.10 28.98 -9.09
CA GLY A 387 18.72 30.30 -9.08
C GLY A 387 19.75 30.31 -10.19
N LYS A 388 19.32 30.65 -11.40
CA LYS A 388 20.21 31.07 -12.48
C LYS A 388 20.93 32.36 -12.05
N ASN A 389 22.01 32.22 -11.29
CA ASN A 389 23.06 33.23 -11.25
C ASN A 389 24.13 32.79 -12.23
N GLN A 390 23.95 33.31 -13.44
CA GLN A 390 24.95 33.37 -14.48
C GLN A 390 26.09 34.26 -13.98
N ILE A 391 27.17 33.63 -13.51
CA ILE A 391 28.48 34.27 -13.48
C ILE A 391 29.36 33.43 -14.40
N ASP A 392 29.53 34.00 -15.58
CA ASP A 392 30.52 33.62 -16.56
C ASP A 392 31.88 34.03 -15.98
N ASP A 393 32.80 33.06 -15.82
CA ASP A 393 34.23 33.32 -15.92
C ASP A 393 34.96 31.99 -16.12
N SER A 394 35.35 31.78 -17.36
CA SER A 394 36.35 30.80 -17.74
C SER A 394 37.72 31.24 -17.22
N GLU A 395 38.43 30.38 -16.50
CA GLU A 395 39.83 30.07 -16.83
C GLU A 395 40.35 28.84 -16.09
N THR A 396 41.07 28.02 -16.85
CA THR A 396 41.75 26.80 -16.45
C THR A 396 43.11 27.16 -15.87
N SER A 397 43.58 26.54 -14.78
CA SER A 397 44.93 25.93 -14.66
C SER A 397 45.42 25.66 -13.22
N LYS A 398 45.89 24.42 -13.03
CA LYS A 398 47.13 24.00 -12.34
C LYS A 398 47.25 24.07 -10.81
N ILE A 399 47.26 22.85 -10.25
CA ILE A 399 48.22 22.24 -9.30
C ILE A 399 49.30 23.18 -8.73
N GLY A 400 49.37 23.24 -7.39
CA GLY A 400 50.56 23.62 -6.63
C GLY A 400 50.32 23.54 -5.12
N ASN A 401 50.99 22.58 -4.46
CA ASN A 401 51.14 22.48 -3.00
C ASN A 401 51.62 23.80 -2.37
N LEU A 402 51.21 24.06 -1.13
CA LEU A 402 52.10 24.46 -0.02
C LEU A 402 51.32 24.46 1.31
N GLU A 403 51.90 23.77 2.28
CA GLU A 403 51.60 23.82 3.72
C GLU A 403 51.96 25.21 4.27
N ASP A 404 51.18 25.75 5.22
CA ASP A 404 51.67 26.12 6.56
C ASP A 404 50.49 26.47 7.50
N ASN A 405 50.74 26.19 8.78
CA ASN A 405 49.93 26.46 9.95
C ASN A 405 49.53 27.93 10.09
N GLN A 406 48.35 28.17 10.70
CA GLN A 406 48.30 28.90 11.98
C GLN A 406 46.93 28.82 12.66
N GLU A 407 46.98 28.35 13.90
CA GLU A 407 45.96 28.34 14.94
C GLU A 407 45.82 29.74 15.56
N VAL A 408 44.61 30.33 15.61
CA VAL A 408 44.16 31.20 16.74
C VAL A 408 42.63 31.12 16.90
N LYS A 409 42.23 31.00 18.17
CA LYS A 409 40.90 30.85 18.80
C LYS A 409 39.99 32.10 18.76
N PRO A 410 38.71 31.97 19.19
CA PRO A 410 37.60 32.89 18.90
C PRO A 410 37.32 33.93 20.01
N VAL A 411 36.60 35.01 19.66
CA VAL A 411 35.90 35.94 20.57
C VAL A 411 34.66 36.43 19.79
N GLN A 412 33.44 35.97 20.13
CA GLN A 412 32.47 36.51 21.10
C GLN A 412 31.83 37.86 20.73
N GLU A 413 30.49 37.80 20.68
CA GLU A 413 29.51 38.75 21.25
C GLU A 413 29.30 40.14 20.61
N ASN A 414 28.10 40.36 20.04
CA ASN A 414 27.00 41.14 20.65
C ASN A 414 25.95 41.53 19.57
N GLU A 415 24.67 41.21 19.83
CA GLU A 415 23.57 42.15 20.16
C GLU A 415 23.18 43.03 18.97
N ASP A 416 22.02 42.74 18.36
CA ASP A 416 20.69 43.28 18.71
C ASP A 416 20.42 44.50 17.83
N ASP A 417 19.43 44.37 16.92
CA ASP A 417 18.63 45.53 16.54
C ASP A 417 17.34 45.09 15.87
N SER A 418 16.28 45.23 16.66
CA SER A 418 14.89 45.30 16.24
C SER A 418 14.63 46.46 15.29
N ILE A 419 13.98 46.20 14.14
CA ILE A 419 13.19 47.20 13.42
C ILE A 419 11.85 46.59 13.01
N LYS A 420 10.79 47.18 13.59
CA LYS A 420 9.40 47.17 13.10
C LYS A 420 9.33 48.14 11.90
N ASP A 421 8.59 47.82 10.84
CA ASP A 421 7.28 48.45 10.61
C ASP A 421 6.62 48.01 9.29
N ALA A 422 5.29 48.13 9.32
CA ALA A 422 4.35 48.46 8.25
C ALA A 422 4.25 47.58 6.99
N GLY A 423 3.03 47.10 6.77
CA GLY A 423 2.63 46.32 5.60
C GLY A 423 2.24 47.16 4.39
N GLN A 424 1.93 46.44 3.32
CA GLN A 424 1.13 46.95 2.22
C GLN A 424 0.47 45.80 1.46
N ASP A 425 -0.84 45.96 1.28
CA ASP A 425 -1.75 45.18 0.43
C ASP A 425 -1.32 45.15 -1.05
N THR A 426 -2.04 44.29 -1.81
CA THR A 426 -2.10 44.06 -3.27
C THR A 426 -1.24 42.87 -3.75
N ASP A 427 -1.71 41.93 -4.57
CA ASP A 427 -2.80 41.96 -5.54
C ASP A 427 -3.33 40.53 -5.81
N GLN A 428 -4.62 40.44 -6.16
CA GLN A 428 -5.33 39.19 -6.46
C GLN A 428 -5.09 38.76 -7.92
N GLY A 429 -4.57 37.55 -8.12
CA GLY A 429 -4.58 36.84 -9.41
C GLY A 429 -5.77 35.88 -9.50
N GLN A 430 -6.97 36.39 -9.76
CA GLN A 430 -8.17 35.60 -10.01
C GLN A 430 -8.08 34.92 -11.40
N SER A 431 -7.83 33.61 -11.42
CA SER A 431 -8.06 32.78 -12.60
C SER A 431 -9.58 32.57 -12.75
N SER A 432 -10.20 33.30 -13.66
CA SER A 432 -11.62 33.20 -13.98
C SER A 432 -11.91 31.91 -14.74
N GLY A 433 -12.06 30.80 -14.03
CA GLY A 433 -12.73 29.60 -14.54
C GLY A 433 -14.23 29.87 -14.64
N ILE A 434 -14.85 29.51 -15.77
CA ILE A 434 -16.30 29.59 -15.91
C ILE A 434 -16.93 28.65 -14.86
N PRO A 435 -17.78 29.14 -13.94
CA PRO A 435 -18.37 28.30 -12.91
C PRO A 435 -19.19 27.17 -13.55
N ILE A 436 -19.05 25.97 -13.01
CA ILE A 436 -19.63 24.72 -13.52
C ILE A 436 -21.15 24.85 -13.77
N GLU A 437 -21.83 25.68 -12.99
CA GLU A 437 -23.27 25.99 -13.16
C GLU A 437 -23.59 26.65 -14.51
N ILE A 438 -22.71 27.51 -15.05
CA ILE A 438 -22.88 28.14 -16.37
C ILE A 438 -22.68 27.10 -17.49
N LEU A 439 -21.78 26.13 -17.29
CA LEU A 439 -21.56 25.05 -18.24
C LEU A 439 -22.78 24.11 -18.30
N ILE A 440 -23.38 23.81 -17.14
CA ILE A 440 -24.61 23.02 -17.03
C ILE A 440 -25.78 23.74 -17.71
N LEU A 441 -25.93 25.05 -17.48
CA LEU A 441 -26.96 25.85 -18.13
C LEU A 441 -26.82 25.86 -19.66
N ALA A 442 -25.59 25.98 -20.17
CA ALA A 442 -25.31 25.95 -21.60
C ALA A 442 -25.69 24.60 -22.23
N VAL A 443 -25.40 23.49 -21.56
CA VAL A 443 -25.76 22.14 -22.02
C VAL A 443 -27.29 21.94 -22.04
N ILE A 444 -27.99 22.45 -21.03
CA ILE A 444 -29.47 22.38 -20.98
C ILE A 444 -30.10 23.20 -22.12
N ILE A 445 -29.58 24.40 -22.38
CA ILE A 445 -30.07 25.28 -23.46
C ILE A 445 -29.82 24.64 -24.83
N ILE A 446 -28.64 24.07 -25.06
CA ILE A 446 -28.30 23.39 -26.31
C ILE A 446 -29.21 22.16 -26.51
N SER A 447 -29.46 21.39 -25.46
CA SER A 447 -30.34 20.21 -25.51
C SER A 447 -31.79 20.60 -25.82
N ALA A 448 -32.29 21.70 -25.24
CA ALA A 448 -33.62 22.21 -25.53
C ALA A 448 -33.74 22.71 -26.98
N LEU A 449 -32.72 23.39 -27.50
CA LEU A 449 -32.66 23.85 -28.89
C LEU A 449 -32.68 22.69 -29.89
N VAL A 450 -31.93 21.61 -29.59
CA VAL A 450 -31.93 20.39 -30.42
C VAL A 450 -33.31 19.74 -30.42
N LEU A 451 -33.98 19.67 -29.27
CA LEU A 451 -35.32 19.11 -29.15
C LEU A 451 -36.36 19.93 -29.96
N VAL A 452 -36.28 21.26 -29.90
CA VAL A 452 -37.13 22.16 -30.70
C VAL A 452 -36.88 21.96 -32.20
N LEU A 453 -35.63 21.79 -32.62
CA LEU A 453 -35.28 21.51 -34.02
C LEU A 453 -35.85 20.17 -34.49
N ILE A 454 -35.80 19.14 -33.64
CA ILE A 454 -36.39 17.82 -33.93
C ILE A 454 -37.92 17.93 -34.08
N LEU A 455 -38.59 18.66 -33.18
CA LEU A 455 -40.05 18.84 -33.25
C LEU A 455 -40.48 19.65 -34.48
N LEU A 456 -39.69 20.66 -34.88
CA LEU A 456 -39.95 21.45 -36.10
C LEU A 456 -39.77 20.60 -37.37
N THR A 457 -38.77 19.71 -37.41
CA THR A 457 -38.58 18.81 -38.56
C THR A 457 -39.67 17.74 -38.65
N GLN A 458 -40.18 17.23 -37.53
CA GLN A 458 -41.34 16.33 -37.50
C GLN A 458 -42.64 17.04 -37.91
N SER A 459 -42.82 18.31 -37.54
CA SER A 459 -43.98 19.13 -37.96
C SER A 459 -43.97 19.40 -39.47
N CYS A 460 -42.79 19.64 -40.07
CA CYS A 460 -42.62 19.76 -41.52
C CYS A 460 -42.86 18.44 -42.28
N ALA A 461 -42.57 17.29 -41.66
CA ALA A 461 -42.85 15.99 -42.25
C ALA A 461 -44.35 15.65 -42.26
N ASN A 462 -45.10 16.07 -41.23
CA ASN A 462 -46.56 15.83 -41.15
C ASN A 462 -47.39 16.76 -42.03
N ARG A 463 -46.93 17.98 -42.34
CA ARG A 463 -47.63 18.90 -43.25
C ARG A 463 -47.57 18.54 -44.74
N LYS A 464 -46.79 17.51 -45.11
CA LYS A 464 -46.69 16.96 -46.47
C LYS A 464 -47.58 15.73 -46.71
N ARG A 465 -48.43 15.36 -45.73
CA ARG A 465 -49.27 14.15 -45.76
C ARG A 465 -50.79 14.43 -45.67
N ILE A 466 -51.23 15.65 -45.99
CA ILE A 466 -52.64 15.98 -46.24
C ILE A 466 -52.77 16.46 -47.68
#